data_AF-A0A160KUW5-F1
#
_entry.id   AF-A0A160KUW5-F1
#
_cell.length_a   1.000
_cell.length_b   1.000
_cell.length_c   1.000
_cell.angle_alpha   90.00
_cell.angle_beta   90.00
_cell.angle_gamma   90.00
#
_symmetry.space_group_name_H-M   'P 1'
#
loop_
_entity.id
_entity.type
_entity.pdbx_description
1 polymer ?
#
loop_
_entity_poly.entity_id
_entity_poly.type
_entity_poly.pdbx_seq_one_letter_code
_entity_poly.pdbx_strand_id
1 'polypeptide(L)'
;MTSDHDFLQDPAAAPTRFGRGGLALRDAVYRLVSPWFEQARLRTEELRGETAALRDEVAGLRGEAAGLRGEAAGLRGELDAARAETEALGEEAAGLRAGLDELSAVVAELRGSIAEGQDRAAESEAVVAERAAGLEERVRGSELELRAVARRLAEALDGA
;
A
#
# COMPACT_ATOMS: atom_id res chain seq x y z
N MET A 1 51.78 -42.57 -46.43
CA MET A 1 51.53 -41.12 -46.54
C MET A 1 51.78 -40.56 -45.16
N THR A 2 52.88 -39.82 -44.97
CA THR A 2 53.13 -39.08 -43.73
C THR A 2 52.05 -38.01 -43.61
N SER A 3 51.36 -37.95 -42.48
CA SER A 3 50.34 -36.94 -42.22
C SER A 3 50.98 -35.55 -42.07
N ASP A 4 50.21 -34.48 -42.20
CA ASP A 4 50.68 -33.11 -41.91
C ASP A 4 51.26 -33.00 -40.49
N HIS A 5 50.80 -33.84 -39.55
CA HIS A 5 51.32 -33.89 -38.19
C HIS A 5 52.75 -34.44 -38.13
N ASP A 6 53.07 -35.44 -38.96
CA ASP A 6 54.42 -36.04 -39.02
C ASP A 6 55.44 -35.06 -39.61
N PHE A 7 55.01 -34.19 -40.55
CA PHE A 7 55.85 -33.14 -41.13
C PHE A 7 56.13 -31.98 -40.18
N LEU A 8 55.16 -31.65 -39.31
CA LEU A 8 55.33 -30.62 -38.26
C LEU A 8 56.25 -31.10 -37.12
N GLN A 9 56.26 -32.40 -36.82
CA GLN A 9 57.16 -32.95 -35.80
C GLN A 9 58.56 -33.25 -36.35
N ASP A 10 58.65 -33.78 -37.57
CA ASP A 10 59.89 -34.03 -38.28
C ASP A 10 59.78 -33.60 -39.76
N PRO A 11 60.24 -32.39 -40.11
CA PRO A 11 60.20 -31.93 -41.49
C PRO A 11 61.08 -32.79 -42.42
N ALA A 12 62.02 -33.59 -41.91
CA ALA A 12 62.82 -34.53 -42.71
C ALA A 12 62.01 -35.77 -43.13
N ALA A 13 60.95 -36.13 -42.40
CA ALA A 13 60.10 -37.30 -42.65
C ALA A 13 59.34 -37.24 -43.99
N ALA A 14 59.10 -36.04 -44.53
CA ALA A 14 58.45 -35.90 -45.84
C ALA A 14 59.39 -36.30 -47.01
N PRO A 15 58.96 -37.21 -47.89
CA PRO A 15 59.75 -37.64 -49.04
C PRO A 15 60.04 -36.48 -50.00
N THR A 16 61.24 -36.43 -50.58
CA THR A 16 61.64 -35.38 -51.54
C THR A 16 62.45 -35.96 -52.69
N ARG A 17 62.19 -35.44 -53.90
CA ARG A 17 62.96 -35.77 -55.11
C ARG A 17 64.31 -35.04 -55.20
N PHE A 18 64.57 -34.07 -54.32
CA PHE A 18 65.72 -33.16 -54.38
C PHE A 18 66.94 -33.63 -53.57
N GLY A 19 66.93 -34.88 -53.08
CA GLY A 19 68.05 -35.47 -52.34
C GLY A 19 68.39 -34.72 -51.04
N ARG A 20 69.63 -34.91 -50.54
CA ARG A 20 70.10 -34.36 -49.25
C ARG A 20 70.07 -32.83 -49.18
N GLY A 21 70.36 -32.13 -50.28
CA GLY A 21 70.30 -30.67 -50.34
C GLY A 21 68.87 -30.13 -50.16
N GLY A 22 67.87 -30.80 -50.74
CA GLY A 22 66.47 -30.45 -50.55
C GLY A 22 65.97 -30.69 -49.13
N LEU A 23 66.46 -31.74 -48.45
CA LEU A 23 66.18 -31.96 -47.03
C LEU A 23 66.75 -30.82 -46.16
N ALA A 24 68.00 -30.43 -46.40
CA ALA A 24 68.68 -29.37 -45.64
C ALA A 24 68.02 -28.00 -45.85
N LEU A 25 67.63 -27.66 -47.08
CA LEU A 25 66.90 -26.42 -47.36
C LEU A 25 65.53 -26.41 -46.66
N ARG A 26 64.83 -27.53 -46.67
CA ARG A 26 63.52 -27.65 -46.01
C ARG A 26 63.61 -27.55 -44.50
N ASP A 27 64.61 -28.19 -43.88
CA ASP A 27 64.88 -28.04 -42.44
C ASP A 27 65.24 -26.58 -42.10
N ALA A 28 66.09 -25.93 -42.90
CA ALA A 28 66.45 -24.52 -42.70
C ALA A 28 65.24 -23.58 -42.81
N VAL A 29 64.37 -23.78 -43.82
CA VAL A 29 63.13 -23.03 -43.99
C VAL A 29 62.15 -23.30 -42.85
N TYR A 30 61.99 -24.56 -42.46
CA TYR A 30 61.13 -24.95 -41.34
C TYR A 30 61.57 -24.27 -40.04
N ARG A 31 62.87 -24.31 -39.71
CA ARG A 31 63.42 -23.64 -38.52
C ARG A 31 63.25 -22.12 -38.54
N LEU A 32 63.29 -21.50 -39.72
CA LEU A 32 63.10 -20.06 -39.85
C LEU A 32 61.64 -19.65 -39.62
N VAL A 33 60.67 -20.41 -40.14
CA VAL A 33 59.26 -20.00 -40.14
C VAL A 33 58.47 -20.58 -38.95
N SER A 34 58.86 -21.74 -38.41
CA SER A 34 58.15 -22.40 -37.30
C SER A 34 57.91 -21.52 -36.08
N PRO A 35 58.88 -20.71 -35.60
CA PRO A 35 58.64 -19.84 -34.45
C PRO A 35 57.52 -18.82 -34.70
N TRP A 36 57.38 -18.33 -35.93
CA TRP A 36 56.31 -17.39 -36.31
C TRP A 36 54.94 -18.08 -36.36
N PHE A 37 54.87 -19.32 -36.84
CA PHE A 37 53.63 -20.10 -36.83
C PHE A 37 53.19 -20.48 -35.41
N GLU A 38 54.13 -20.89 -34.54
CA GLU A 38 53.81 -21.15 -33.14
C GLU A 38 53.38 -19.88 -32.41
N GLN A 39 54.04 -18.75 -32.65
CA GLN A 39 53.61 -17.47 -32.09
C GLN A 39 52.20 -17.07 -32.58
N ALA A 40 51.90 -17.27 -33.87
CA ALA A 40 50.57 -17.01 -34.41
C ALA A 40 49.51 -17.95 -33.81
N ARG A 41 49.84 -19.23 -33.62
CA ARG A 41 48.98 -20.22 -32.98
C ARG A 41 48.68 -19.82 -31.53
N LEU A 42 49.71 -19.49 -30.74
CA LEU A 42 49.55 -19.07 -29.35
C LEU A 42 48.67 -17.83 -29.22
N ARG A 43 48.90 -16.80 -30.04
CA ARG A 43 48.01 -15.61 -30.08
C ARG A 43 46.58 -15.97 -30.45
N THR A 44 46.40 -16.93 -31.36
CA THR A 44 45.06 -17.37 -31.75
C THR A 44 44.36 -18.09 -30.60
N GLU A 45 45.08 -18.93 -29.83
CA GLU A 45 44.52 -19.56 -28.63
C GLU A 45 44.21 -18.55 -27.52
N GLU A 46 45.07 -17.56 -27.30
CA GLU A 46 44.83 -16.47 -26.36
C GLU A 46 43.56 -15.69 -26.71
N LEU A 47 43.42 -15.25 -27.97
CA LEU A 47 42.22 -14.58 -28.46
C LEU A 47 40.96 -15.45 -28.35
N ARG A 48 41.07 -16.78 -28.55
CA ARG A 48 39.94 -17.69 -28.32
C ARG A 48 39.54 -17.73 -26.85
N GLY A 49 40.51 -17.74 -25.94
CA GLY A 49 40.29 -17.67 -24.50
C GLY A 49 39.58 -16.37 -24.09
N GLU A 50 40.09 -15.23 -24.53
CA GLU A 50 39.47 -13.92 -24.29
C GLU A 50 38.04 -13.84 -24.86
N THR A 51 37.84 -14.35 -26.08
CA THR A 51 36.52 -14.38 -26.71
C THR A 51 35.55 -15.27 -25.93
N ALA A 52 36.02 -16.39 -25.37
CA ALA A 52 35.20 -17.25 -24.51
C ALA A 52 34.82 -16.54 -23.21
N ALA A 53 35.79 -15.92 -22.53
CA ALA A 53 35.55 -15.16 -21.31
C ALA A 53 34.54 -14.01 -21.51
N LEU A 54 34.68 -13.25 -22.61
CA LEU A 54 33.73 -12.19 -22.96
C LEU A 54 32.32 -12.73 -23.25
N ARG A 55 32.19 -13.92 -23.85
CA ARG A 55 30.86 -14.54 -24.05
C ARG A 55 30.20 -14.88 -22.72
N ASP A 56 30.97 -15.41 -21.78
CA ASP A 56 30.48 -15.77 -20.45
C ASP A 56 30.07 -14.52 -19.66
N GLU A 57 30.86 -13.44 -19.71
CA GLU A 57 30.52 -12.15 -19.10
C GLU A 57 29.23 -11.58 -19.70
N VAL A 58 29.09 -11.58 -21.02
CA VAL A 58 27.88 -11.12 -21.70
C VAL A 58 26.66 -12.00 -21.32
N ALA A 59 26.85 -13.30 -21.12
CA ALA A 59 25.78 -14.18 -20.64
C ALA A 59 25.37 -13.84 -19.20
N GLY A 60 26.35 -13.58 -18.31
CA GLY A 60 26.11 -13.13 -16.95
C GLY A 60 25.32 -11.81 -16.89
N LEU A 61 25.77 -10.80 -17.64
CA LEU A 61 25.09 -9.50 -17.73
C LEU A 61 23.65 -9.61 -18.26
N ARG A 62 23.39 -10.54 -19.19
CA ARG A 62 22.02 -10.82 -19.65
C ARG A 62 21.16 -11.43 -18.55
N GLY A 63 21.72 -12.31 -17.72
CA GLY A 63 21.06 -12.88 -16.55
C GLY A 63 20.69 -11.80 -15.53
N GLU A 64 21.65 -10.95 -15.16
CA GLU A 64 21.42 -9.82 -14.24
C GLU A 64 20.36 -8.87 -14.78
N ALA A 65 20.44 -8.50 -16.06
CA ALA A 65 19.44 -7.65 -16.70
C ALA A 65 18.04 -8.30 -16.74
N ALA A 66 17.94 -9.62 -16.81
CA ALA A 66 16.66 -10.32 -16.72
C ALA A 66 16.14 -10.31 -15.27
N GLY A 67 17.01 -10.52 -14.28
CA GLY A 67 16.68 -10.41 -12.85
C GLY A 67 16.13 -9.04 -12.48
N LEU A 68 16.85 -7.97 -12.85
CA LEU A 68 16.43 -6.58 -12.62
C LEU A 68 15.08 -6.24 -13.28
N ARG A 69 14.79 -6.81 -14.46
CA ARG A 69 13.47 -6.65 -15.09
C ARG A 69 12.37 -7.34 -14.30
N GLY A 70 12.66 -8.51 -13.73
CA GLY A 70 11.74 -9.23 -12.84
C GLY A 70 11.44 -8.44 -11.57
N GLU A 71 12.47 -7.94 -10.90
CA GLU A 71 12.34 -7.09 -9.71
C GLU A 71 11.54 -5.81 -10.01
N ALA A 72 11.85 -5.13 -11.12
CA ALA A 72 11.11 -3.94 -11.54
C ALA A 72 9.62 -4.22 -11.85
N ALA A 73 9.30 -5.42 -12.36
CA ALA A 73 7.91 -5.84 -12.56
C ALA A 73 7.21 -6.14 -11.23
N GLY A 74 7.90 -6.79 -10.29
CA GLY A 74 7.41 -7.03 -8.94
C GLY A 74 7.08 -5.73 -8.20
N LEU A 75 8.02 -4.78 -8.18
CA LEU A 75 7.83 -3.47 -7.55
C LEU A 75 6.68 -2.66 -8.16
N ARG A 76 6.44 -2.79 -9.48
CA ARG A 76 5.26 -2.18 -10.11
C ARG A 76 3.96 -2.79 -9.60
N GLY A 77 3.90 -4.12 -9.47
CA GLY A 77 2.75 -4.81 -8.91
C GLY A 77 2.46 -4.39 -7.46
N GLU A 78 3.51 -4.28 -6.63
CA GLU A 78 3.38 -3.78 -5.26
C GLU A 78 2.87 -2.34 -5.20
N LEU A 79 3.39 -1.46 -6.07
CA LEU A 79 2.96 -0.07 -6.15
C LEU A 79 1.48 0.04 -6.56
N ASP A 80 1.03 -0.76 -7.52
CA ASP A 80 -0.36 -0.75 -7.97
C ASP A 80 -1.29 -1.28 -6.88
N ALA A 81 -0.88 -2.32 -6.13
CA ALA A 81 -1.62 -2.80 -4.96
C ALA A 81 -1.74 -1.75 -3.86
N ALA A 82 -0.64 -1.06 -3.53
CA ALA A 82 -0.63 0.00 -2.51
C ALA A 82 -1.52 1.19 -2.90
N ARG A 83 -1.59 1.53 -4.19
CA ARG A 83 -2.51 2.56 -4.72
C ARG A 83 -3.96 2.16 -4.51
N ALA A 84 -4.33 0.93 -4.87
CA ALA A 84 -5.68 0.43 -4.68
C ALA A 84 -6.09 0.42 -3.20
N GLU A 85 -5.19 0.02 -2.30
CA GLU A 85 -5.43 0.07 -0.85
C GLU A 85 -5.64 1.51 -0.36
N THR A 86 -4.84 2.46 -0.85
CA THR A 86 -4.96 3.88 -0.49
C THR A 86 -6.31 4.46 -0.95
N GLU A 87 -6.76 4.09 -2.14
CA GLU A 87 -8.08 4.49 -2.66
C GLU A 87 -9.22 3.93 -1.80
N ALA A 88 -9.18 2.63 -1.47
CA ALA A 88 -10.18 1.99 -0.62
C ALA A 88 -10.26 2.62 0.78
N LEU A 89 -9.10 2.91 1.40
CA LEU A 89 -9.05 3.62 2.68
C LEU A 89 -9.61 5.05 2.57
N GLY A 90 -9.40 5.71 1.43
CA GLY A 90 -9.97 7.01 1.14
C GLY A 90 -11.50 6.98 1.08
N GLU A 91 -12.08 5.97 0.45
CA GLU A 91 -13.52 5.75 0.40
C GLU A 91 -14.11 5.43 1.78
N GLU A 92 -13.45 4.55 2.55
CA GLU A 92 -13.87 4.22 3.92
C GLU A 92 -13.87 5.47 4.82
N ALA A 93 -12.81 6.28 4.76
CA ALA A 93 -12.72 7.52 5.53
C ALA A 93 -13.81 8.54 5.14
N ALA A 94 -14.17 8.61 3.86
CA ALA A 94 -15.27 9.45 3.39
C ALA A 94 -16.62 8.95 3.92
N GLY A 95 -16.85 7.63 3.90
CA GLY A 95 -18.04 7.01 4.47
C GLY A 95 -18.17 7.26 5.97
N LEU A 96 -17.08 7.12 6.74
CA LEU A 96 -17.07 7.40 8.17
C LEU A 96 -17.36 8.87 8.49
N ARG A 97 -16.85 9.81 7.69
CA ARG A 97 -17.17 11.24 7.84
C ARG A 97 -18.65 11.51 7.60
N ALA A 98 -19.23 10.95 6.54
CA ALA A 98 -20.65 11.10 6.27
C ALA A 98 -21.51 10.54 7.41
N GLY A 99 -21.15 9.38 7.97
CA GLY A 99 -21.83 8.80 9.12
C GLY A 99 -21.71 9.66 10.39
N LEU A 100 -20.57 10.31 10.62
CA LEU A 100 -20.38 11.25 11.74
C LEU A 100 -21.26 12.50 11.58
N ASP A 101 -21.38 13.03 10.37
CA ASP A 101 -22.22 14.19 10.07
C ASP A 101 -23.70 13.86 10.29
N GLU A 102 -24.14 12.68 9.83
CA GLU A 102 -25.51 12.19 10.07
C GLU A 102 -25.80 12.02 11.57
N LEU A 103 -24.90 11.37 12.31
CA LEU A 103 -25.06 11.22 13.76
C LEU A 103 -25.10 12.58 14.47
N SER A 104 -24.28 13.53 14.02
CA SER A 104 -24.25 14.89 14.57
C SER A 104 -25.56 15.64 14.31
N ALA A 105 -26.18 15.45 13.14
CA ALA A 105 -27.50 15.99 12.83
C ALA A 105 -28.59 15.39 13.75
N VAL A 106 -28.59 14.06 13.91
CA VAL A 106 -29.53 13.37 14.81
C VAL A 106 -29.38 13.87 16.26
N VAL A 107 -28.15 14.05 16.74
CA VAL A 107 -27.91 14.59 18.09
C VAL A 107 -28.43 16.02 18.23
N ALA A 108 -28.29 16.86 17.20
CA ALA A 108 -28.84 18.22 17.21
C ALA A 108 -30.38 18.21 17.26
N GLU A 109 -31.03 17.35 16.48
CA GLU A 109 -32.48 17.19 16.48
C GLU A 109 -33.02 16.71 17.83
N LEU A 110 -32.37 15.70 18.42
CA LEU A 110 -32.72 15.20 19.75
C LEU A 110 -32.57 16.28 20.83
N ARG A 111 -31.51 17.09 20.76
CA ARG A 111 -31.32 18.22 21.67
C ARG A 111 -32.44 19.25 21.52
N GLY A 112 -32.86 19.55 20.29
CA GLY A 112 -34.01 20.42 20.02
C GLY A 112 -35.30 19.87 20.62
N SER A 113 -35.59 18.60 20.37
CA SER A 113 -36.78 17.91 20.91
C SER A 113 -36.79 17.90 22.44
N ILE A 114 -35.63 17.72 23.09
CA ILE A 114 -35.50 17.79 24.55
C ILE A 114 -35.81 19.20 25.05
N ALA A 115 -35.25 20.24 24.42
CA ALA A 115 -35.50 21.62 24.81
C ALA A 115 -36.99 21.98 24.69
N GLU A 116 -37.62 21.64 23.58
CA GLU A 116 -39.08 21.83 23.40
C GLU A 116 -39.90 21.05 24.43
N GLY A 117 -39.45 19.86 24.81
CA GLY A 117 -40.07 19.07 25.86
C GLY A 117 -39.96 19.72 27.24
N GLN A 118 -38.82 20.35 27.53
CA GLN A 118 -38.60 21.10 28.76
C GLN A 118 -39.46 22.36 28.82
N ASP A 119 -39.57 23.10 27.72
CA ASP A 119 -40.44 24.28 27.62
C ASP A 119 -41.91 23.92 27.84
N ARG A 120 -42.39 22.87 27.16
CA ARG A 120 -43.76 22.35 27.35
C ARG A 120 -44.02 21.88 28.78
N ALA A 121 -43.03 21.25 29.42
CA ALA A 121 -43.14 20.84 30.82
C ALA A 121 -43.27 22.06 31.74
N ALA A 122 -42.41 23.07 31.58
CA ALA A 122 -42.45 24.31 32.35
C ALA A 122 -43.77 25.07 32.18
N GLU A 123 -44.29 25.14 30.95
CA GLU A 123 -45.62 25.72 30.68
C GLU A 123 -46.72 24.94 31.41
N SER A 124 -46.69 23.61 31.36
CA SER A 124 -47.69 22.78 32.03
C SER A 124 -47.64 22.93 33.55
N GLU A 125 -46.44 23.05 34.14
CA GLU A 125 -46.24 23.29 35.56
C GLU A 125 -46.80 24.66 35.99
N ALA A 126 -46.55 25.71 35.20
CA ALA A 126 -47.09 27.04 35.45
C ALA A 126 -48.63 27.04 35.44
N VAL A 127 -49.24 26.39 34.44
CA VAL A 127 -50.69 26.25 34.34
C VAL A 127 -51.27 25.45 35.51
N VAL A 128 -50.59 24.39 35.96
CA VAL A 128 -50.99 23.61 37.14
C VAL A 128 -50.91 24.46 38.41
N ALA A 129 -49.83 25.24 38.57
CA ALA A 129 -49.65 26.12 39.72
C ALA A 129 -50.73 27.21 39.79
N GLU A 130 -51.08 27.84 38.66
CA GLU A 130 -52.16 28.83 38.57
C GLU A 130 -53.52 28.21 38.96
N ARG A 131 -53.84 27.02 38.44
CA ARG A 131 -55.08 26.31 38.78
C ARG A 131 -55.13 25.93 40.26
N ALA A 132 -54.01 25.47 40.83
CA ALA A 132 -53.91 25.16 42.24
C ALA A 132 -54.18 26.39 43.11
N ALA A 133 -53.54 27.53 42.80
CA ALA A 133 -53.77 28.80 43.50
C ALA A 133 -55.24 29.26 43.42
N GLY A 134 -55.86 29.18 42.24
CA GLY A 134 -57.27 29.52 42.07
C GLY A 134 -58.23 28.60 42.85
N LEU A 135 -57.90 27.31 42.95
CA LEU A 135 -58.66 26.38 43.80
C LEU A 135 -58.49 26.71 45.29
N GLU A 136 -57.29 27.01 45.74
CA GLU A 136 -57.04 27.43 47.12
C GLU A 136 -57.83 28.70 47.48
N GLU A 137 -57.85 29.69 46.60
CA GLU A 137 -58.63 30.92 46.81
C GLU A 137 -60.13 30.62 46.93
N ARG A 138 -60.68 29.80 46.03
CA ARG A 138 -62.09 29.37 46.08
C ARG A 138 -62.42 28.61 47.37
N VAL A 139 -61.54 27.70 47.80
CA VAL A 139 -61.70 26.95 49.05
C VAL A 139 -61.69 27.90 50.24
N ARG A 140 -60.70 28.80 50.32
CA ARG A 140 -60.65 29.83 51.38
C ARG A 140 -61.91 30.70 51.39
N GLY A 141 -62.38 31.13 50.23
CA GLY A 141 -63.63 31.88 50.09
C GLY A 141 -64.83 31.11 50.66
N SER A 142 -64.99 29.85 50.26
CA SER A 142 -66.07 28.99 50.76
C SER A 142 -65.99 28.73 52.27
N GLU A 143 -64.79 28.54 52.84
CA GLU A 143 -64.61 28.39 54.29
C GLU A 143 -65.03 29.65 55.05
N LEU A 144 -64.68 30.84 54.54
CA LEU A 144 -65.08 32.11 55.15
C LEU A 144 -66.59 32.31 55.10
N GLU A 145 -67.23 32.00 53.97
CA GLU A 145 -68.69 32.03 53.83
C GLU A 145 -69.38 31.09 54.82
N LEU A 146 -68.92 29.84 54.91
CA LEU A 146 -69.44 28.86 55.87
C LEU A 146 -69.30 29.33 57.32
N ARG A 147 -68.16 29.92 57.70
CA ARG A 147 -67.97 30.53 59.03
C ARG A 147 -68.92 31.69 59.29
N ALA A 148 -69.14 32.55 58.29
CA ALA A 148 -70.09 33.66 58.41
C ALA A 148 -71.53 33.17 58.57
N VAL A 149 -71.93 32.14 57.82
CA VAL A 149 -73.25 31.50 57.96
C VAL A 149 -73.38 30.86 59.35
N ALA A 150 -72.39 30.09 59.80
CA ALA A 150 -72.39 29.46 61.11
C ALA A 150 -72.53 30.49 62.24
N ARG A 151 -71.82 31.63 62.14
CA ARG A 151 -71.93 32.72 63.11
C ARG A 151 -73.33 33.35 63.14
N ARG A 152 -73.92 33.64 61.99
CA ARG A 152 -75.29 34.19 61.91
C ARG A 152 -76.33 33.23 62.49
N LEU A 153 -76.16 31.93 62.25
CA LEU A 153 -77.04 30.91 62.84
C LEU A 153 -76.91 30.87 64.37
N ALA A 154 -75.70 30.94 64.91
CA ALA A 154 -75.49 31.00 66.36
C ALA A 154 -76.15 32.25 66.98
N GLU A 155 -75.93 33.44 66.38
CA GLU A 155 -76.56 34.70 66.82
C GLU A 155 -78.10 34.64 66.77
N ALA A 156 -78.68 33.95 65.77
CA ALA A 156 -80.13 33.77 65.65
C ALA A 156 -80.71 32.79 66.69
N LEU A 157 -79.93 31.78 67.12
CA LEU A 157 -80.34 30.81 68.15
C LEU A 157 -80.24 31.39 69.56
N ASP A 158 -79.23 32.22 69.86
CA ASP A 158 -79.05 32.84 71.19
C ASP A 158 -80.06 33.97 71.47
N GLY A 159 -80.66 34.55 70.41
CA GLY A 159 -81.66 35.62 70.51
C GLY A 159 -83.13 35.16 70.53
N ALA A 160 -83.39 33.86 70.42
CA ALA A 160 -84.72 33.23 70.41
C ALA A 160 -85.03 32.55 71.74
#